data_AF-A0A2E2D247-F1
#
_entry.id   AF-A0A2E2D247-F1
#
_cell.length_a   1.000
_cell.length_b   1.000
_cell.length_c   1.000
_cell.angle_alpha   90.00
_cell.angle_beta   90.00
_cell.angle_gamma   90.00
#
_symmetry.space_group_name_H-M   'P 1'
#
loop_
_entity.id
_entity.type
_entity.pdbx_description
1 polymer ?
#
loop_
_entity_poly.entity_id
_entity_poly.type
_entity_poly.pdbx_seq_one_letter_code
_entity_poly.pdbx_strand_id
1 'polypeptide(L)' 'MNKFFLQVFLFLAFIPLAILIGYGVLVIAPIFCCFLAINSYKFNNYKEMYIWMSFGGLSFFLAMYMLGVL' A
#
# COMPACT_ATOMS: atom_id res chain seq x y z
N MET A 1 -21.97 30.33 14.23
CA MET A 1 -21.27 29.36 13.37
C MET A 1 -21.83 27.97 13.68
N ASN A 2 -22.37 27.24 12.70
CA ASN A 2 -23.03 25.97 12.97
C ASN A 2 -21.98 24.90 13.34
N LYS A 3 -22.06 24.36 14.56
CA LYS A 3 -21.11 23.36 15.08
C LYS A 3 -21.00 22.13 14.18
N PHE A 4 -22.13 21.75 13.56
CA PHE A 4 -22.20 20.65 12.60
C PHE A 4 -21.34 20.91 11.35
N PHE A 5 -21.43 22.12 10.79
CA PHE A 5 -20.65 22.51 9.61
C PHE A 5 -19.14 22.48 9.87
N LEU A 6 -18.73 22.95 11.05
CA LEU A 6 -17.33 22.92 11.48
C LEU A 6 -16.80 21.47 11.61
N GLN A 7 -17.60 20.56 12.16
CA GLN A 7 -17.22 19.14 12.30
C GLN A 7 -17.08 18.44 10.94
N VAL A 8 -18.01 18.69 10.01
CA VAL A 8 -17.93 18.14 8.64
C VAL A 8 -16.68 18.66 7.92
N PHE A 9 -16.40 19.96 8.03
CA PHE A 9 -15.20 20.56 7.45
C PHE A 9 -13.91 19.93 8.01
N LEU A 10 -13.83 19.74 9.32
CA LEU A 10 -12.68 19.07 9.96
C LEU A 10 -12.51 17.64 9.45
N PHE A 11 -13.59 16.86 9.31
CA PHE A 11 -13.51 15.51 8.78
C PHE A 11 -13.00 15.48 7.34
N LEU A 12 -13.52 16.36 6.48
CA LEU A 12 -13.07 16.51 5.09
C LEU A 12 -11.59 16.87 5.01
N ALA A 13 -11.09 17.69 5.94
CA ALA A 13 -9.67 18.07 6.00
C ALA A 13 -8.73 16.89 6.32
N PHE A 14 -9.22 15.78 6.90
CA PHE A 14 -8.42 14.56 7.12
C PHE A 14 -8.31 13.67 5.88
N ILE A 15 -9.19 13.83 4.88
CA ILE A 15 -9.21 13.00 3.68
C ILE A 15 -7.87 13.08 2.92
N PRO A 16 -7.30 14.27 2.65
CA PRO A 16 -6.00 14.37 1.99
C PRO A 16 -4.88 13.67 2.77
N LEU A 17 -4.90 13.74 4.10
CA LEU A 17 -3.91 13.08 4.94
C LEU A 17 -4.04 11.55 4.86
N ALA A 18 -5.27 11.03 4.91
CA ALA A 18 -5.53 9.60 4.76
C ALA A 18 -5.09 9.08 3.38
N ILE A 19 -5.34 9.86 2.31
CA ILE A 19 -4.87 9.54 0.97
C ILE A 19 -3.33 9.50 0.95
N LEU A 20 -2.66 10.51 1.48
CA LEU A 20 -1.19 10.57 1.53
C LEU A 20 -0.58 9.36 2.25
N ILE A 21 -1.14 8.99 3.41
CA ILE A 21 -0.70 7.82 4.18
C ILE A 21 -0.95 6.53 3.38
N GLY A 22 -2.14 6.39 2.78
CA GLY A 22 -2.49 5.23 1.96
C GLY A 22 -1.55 5.05 0.77
N TYR A 23 -1.17 6.14 0.12
CA TYR A 23 -0.16 6.15 -0.94
C TYR A 23 1.21 5.69 -0.45
N GLY A 24 1.67 6.20 0.71
CA GLY A 24 2.93 5.76 1.31
C GLY A 24 2.96 4.25 1.57
N VAL A 25 1.89 3.70 2.15
CA VAL A 25 1.77 2.25 2.40
C VAL A 25 1.82 1.47 1.09
N LEU A 26 1.09 1.94 0.06
CA LEU A 26 1.02 1.28 -1.24
C LEU A 26 2.38 1.19 -1.93
N VAL A 27 3.17 2.25 -1.88
CA VAL A 27 4.51 2.29 -2.50
C VAL A 27 5.49 1.36 -1.77
N ILE A 28 5.31 1.13 -0.48
CA ILE A 28 6.21 0.26 0.31
C ILE A 28 5.78 -1.23 0.24
N ALA A 29 4.52 -1.52 -0.08
CA ALA A 29 3.99 -2.89 -0.13
C ALA A 29 4.81 -3.88 -1.03
N PRO A 30 5.30 -3.49 -2.22
CA PRO A 30 6.15 -4.36 -3.03
C PRO A 30 7.45 -4.75 -2.33
N ILE A 31 8.04 -3.81 -1.57
CA ILE A 31 9.30 -4.02 -0.85
C ILE A 31 9.09 -5.10 0.24
N PHE A 32 8.01 -5.00 1.01
CA PHE A 32 7.66 -6.03 2.00
C PHE A 32 7.45 -7.40 1.37
N CYS A 33 6.72 -7.46 0.25
CA CYS A 33 6.52 -8.72 -0.47
C CYS A 33 7.84 -9.33 -0.95
N CYS A 34 8.79 -8.52 -1.43
CA CYS A 34 10.13 -8.99 -1.81
C CYS A 34 10.91 -9.56 -0.62
N PHE A 35 10.91 -8.87 0.52
CA PHE A 35 11.56 -9.39 1.74
C PHE A 35 10.98 -10.72 2.19
N LEU A 36 9.65 -10.84 2.17
CA LEU A 36 8.97 -12.07 2.54
C LEU A 36 9.26 -13.21 1.56
N ALA A 37 9.26 -12.94 0.24
CA ALA A 37 9.64 -13.93 -0.77
C ALA A 37 11.08 -14.44 -0.57
N ILE A 38 12.04 -13.55 -0.34
CA ILE A 38 13.45 -13.92 -0.07
C ILE A 38 13.54 -14.77 1.20
N ASN A 39 12.79 -14.41 2.24
CA ASN A 39 12.77 -15.15 3.49
C ASN A 39 12.19 -16.57 3.28
N SER A 40 11.07 -16.69 2.57
CA SER A 40 10.48 -17.99 2.23
C SER A 40 11.44 -18.85 1.40
N TYR A 41 12.18 -18.25 0.46
CA TYR A 41 13.22 -18.96 -0.29
C TYR A 41 14.33 -19.49 0.63
N LYS A 42 14.83 -18.67 1.57
CA LYS A 42 15.85 -19.06 2.55
C LYS A 42 15.42 -20.26 3.42
N PHE A 43 14.12 -20.37 3.71
CA PHE A 43 13.55 -21.50 4.46
C PHE A 43 13.07 -22.66 3.58
N ASN A 44 13.44 -22.70 2.29
CA ASN A 44 12.99 -23.70 1.30
C ASN A 44 11.46 -23.81 1.16
N ASN A 45 10.70 -22.78 1.56
CA ASN A 45 9.25 -22.73 1.39
C ASN A 45 8.88 -22.07 0.06
N TYR A 46 9.04 -22.85 -1.02
CA TYR A 46 8.80 -22.35 -2.38
C TYR A 46 7.34 -21.97 -2.64
N LYS A 47 6.38 -22.66 -2.00
CA LYS A 47 4.95 -22.34 -2.14
C LYS A 47 4.68 -20.91 -1.67
N GLU A 48 5.17 -20.58 -0.48
CA GLU A 48 5.00 -19.24 0.09
C GLU A 48 5.81 -18.18 -0.67
N MET A 49 7.01 -18.53 -1.15
CA MET A 49 7.80 -17.66 -2.04
C MET A 49 7.00 -17.23 -3.28
N TYR A 50 6.39 -18.18 -4.00
CA TYR A 50 5.59 -17.85 -5.20
C TYR A 50 4.35 -17.00 -4.87
N ILE A 51 3.74 -17.20 -3.70
CA ILE A 51 2.64 -16.36 -3.23
C ILE A 51 3.11 -14.92 -3.02
N TRP A 52 4.21 -14.73 -2.28
CA TRP A 52 4.78 -13.40 -2.04
C TRP A 52 5.28 -12.72 -3.32
N MET A 53 5.86 -13.47 -4.27
CA MET A 53 6.23 -12.92 -5.58
C MET A 53 5.01 -12.46 -6.38
N SER A 54 3.91 -13.22 -6.33
CA SER A 54 2.66 -12.86 -7.03
C SER A 54 2.03 -11.59 -6.43
N PHE A 55 1.96 -11.49 -5.10
CA PHE A 55 1.51 -10.28 -4.41
C PHE A 55 2.47 -9.10 -4.62
N GLY A 56 3.78 -9.36 -4.67
CA GLY A 56 4.78 -8.35 -5.00
C GLY A 56 4.59 -7.78 -6.40
N GLY A 57 4.32 -8.62 -7.39
CA GLY A 57 4.01 -8.19 -8.75
C GLY A 57 2.73 -7.35 -8.81
N LEU A 58 1.63 -7.84 -8.21
CA LEU A 58 0.36 -7.11 -8.17
C LEU A 58 0.48 -5.75 -7.48
N SER A 59 1.13 -5.70 -6.31
CA SER A 59 1.34 -4.45 -5.57
C SER A 59 2.25 -3.48 -6.33
N PHE A 60 3.24 -3.97 -7.08
CA PHE A 60 4.11 -3.13 -7.91
C PHE A 60 3.31 -2.43 -9.02
N PHE A 61 2.49 -3.16 -9.76
CA PHE A 61 1.63 -2.58 -10.79
C PHE A 61 0.62 -1.59 -10.20
N LEU A 62 0.02 -1.92 -9.05
CA LEU A 62 -0.91 -1.00 -8.37
C LEU A 62 -0.21 0.29 -7.94
N ALA A 63 1.01 0.20 -7.39
CA ALA A 63 1.80 1.35 -7.01
C ALA A 63 2.17 2.22 -8.22
N MET A 64 2.60 1.61 -9.34
CA MET A 64 2.92 2.33 -10.57
C MET A 64 1.71 3.07 -11.15
N TYR A 65 0.53 2.43 -11.16
CA TYR A 65 -0.71 3.05 -11.59
C TYR A 65 -1.10 4.25 -10.72
N MET A 66 -1.01 4.07 -9.39
CA MET A 66 -1.34 5.13 -8.45
C MET A 66 -0.38 6.32 -8.54
N LEU A 67 0.91 6.06 -8.83
CA LEU A 67 1.92 7.09 -9.08
C LEU A 67 1.80 7.74 -10.47
N GLY A 68 0.90 7.25 -11.34
CA GLY A 68 0.68 7.79 -12.68
C GLY A 68 1.78 7.45 -13.69
N VAL A 69 2.57 6.40 -13.43
CA VAL A 69 3.62 5.92 -14.36
C VAL A 69 3.05 4.95 -15.40
N LEU A 70 2.02 4.20 -15.01
CA LEU A 70 1.23 3.27 -15.83
C LEU A 70 -0.19 3.79 -15.95
#